data_AF-A0A2E0RZK9-F1
#
_entry.id   AF-A0A2E0RZK9-F1
#
_cell.length_a   1.000
_cell.length_b   1.000
_cell.length_c   1.000
_cell.angle_alpha   90.00
_cell.angle_beta   90.00
_cell.angle_gamma   90.00
#
_symmetry.space_group_name_H-M   'P 1'
#
loop_
_entity.id
_entity.type
_entity.pdbx_description
1 polymer ?
#
loop_
_entity_poly.entity_id
_entity_poly.type
_entity_poly.pdbx_seq_one_letter_code
_entity_poly.pdbx_strand_id
1 'polypeptide(L)'
;MVKSVYFDVVIVGAGNAALCAALAAAEAGASVVVLEKSPKHAQGGNCPYTGAGFRFTHNGIEDIKSLLPENTDIGDFQMSPYTAQDFRDHFLEATYGDTDEELANVVISKSRETIEWMRSKGVRWELPVNINLENAPSIIPNQVGLSAHESGPGLVRMLTKAVSSESISILYETKMVSLNKGDLGQIESIEIQDRDGVNTIHCRSVVLACGGFEANPEMRIKYLGTKWETAKVRGSRYNTGDGHRAALAIGACTNGQWTGCHGTPIDLDAPKMGDLALTDAMPRRSYNLGIMVNLDGNRFTDEGIGFAEQTFVQIGSDILSQKRNRAFQIFDQRAVNFIEERYGSSTLVSAKSISELADLIGINSTVLMSTVDQFNSEAEDAEYTPRTLDGKSTANIYPSKSNWAIKIDRPPFLAYAVTGSITYTYGGLKIDENARVLDTEDNPITGLYASGEIVGGIFYHNSLRAAGLMHGSVFGKLAGHHAGTLTTQAH
;
A
#
# COMPACT_ATOMS: atom_id res chain seq x y z
N MET A 1 -32.72 -30.76 -1.37
CA MET A 1 -32.41 -29.99 -2.60
C MET A 1 -31.72 -28.71 -2.15
N VAL A 2 -30.40 -28.63 -2.32
CA VAL A 2 -29.66 -27.37 -2.12
C VAL A 2 -30.07 -26.46 -3.28
N LYS A 3 -30.66 -25.30 -2.99
CA LYS A 3 -31.01 -24.33 -4.05
C LYS A 3 -29.71 -23.86 -4.68
N SER A 4 -29.47 -24.22 -5.93
CA SER A 4 -28.43 -23.60 -6.75
C SER A 4 -28.72 -22.10 -6.85
N VAL A 5 -27.82 -21.27 -6.35
CA VAL A 5 -27.90 -19.81 -6.44
C VAL A 5 -27.06 -19.36 -7.63
N TYR A 6 -27.65 -18.51 -8.47
CA TYR A 6 -27.01 -17.97 -9.66
C TYR A 6 -26.89 -16.45 -9.55
N PHE A 7 -25.72 -15.93 -9.91
CA PHE A 7 -25.46 -14.50 -10.11
C PHE A 7 -24.74 -14.31 -11.45
N ASP A 8 -24.96 -13.18 -12.12
CA ASP A 8 -24.22 -12.88 -13.34
C ASP A 8 -22.73 -12.64 -13.04
N VAL A 9 -22.45 -11.87 -11.99
CA VAL A 9 -21.09 -11.52 -11.58
C VAL A 9 -20.88 -11.82 -10.09
N VAL A 10 -19.83 -12.58 -9.77
CA VAL A 10 -19.35 -12.73 -8.39
C VAL A 10 -18.07 -11.93 -8.19
N ILE A 11 -18.06 -11.06 -7.18
CA ILE A 11 -16.89 -10.28 -6.79
C ILE A 11 -16.26 -10.92 -5.54
N VAL A 12 -14.96 -11.17 -5.57
CA VAL A 12 -14.22 -11.79 -4.45
C VAL A 12 -13.36 -10.74 -3.75
N GLY A 13 -13.69 -10.44 -2.49
CA GLY A 13 -13.13 -9.38 -1.64
C GLY A 13 -14.13 -8.24 -1.42
N ALA A 14 -14.00 -7.48 -0.33
CA ALA A 14 -14.77 -6.26 -0.08
C ALA A 14 -13.88 -5.01 0.14
N GLY A 15 -12.69 -4.98 -0.46
CA GLY A 15 -11.82 -3.81 -0.52
C GLY A 15 -12.24 -2.77 -1.55
N ASN A 16 -11.52 -1.64 -1.63
CA ASN A 16 -11.77 -0.55 -2.59
C ASN A 16 -11.95 -1.05 -4.04
N ALA A 17 -11.04 -1.90 -4.53
CA ALA A 17 -11.11 -2.45 -5.88
C ALA A 17 -12.39 -3.29 -6.09
N ALA A 18 -12.73 -4.12 -5.12
CA ALA A 18 -13.88 -5.00 -5.19
C ALA A 18 -15.21 -4.23 -5.14
N LEU A 19 -15.33 -3.25 -4.24
CA LEU A 19 -16.54 -2.43 -4.13
C LEU A 19 -16.72 -1.56 -5.37
N CYS A 20 -15.63 -1.07 -5.98
CA CYS A 20 -15.71 -0.39 -7.27
C CYS A 20 -16.18 -1.34 -8.39
N ALA A 21 -15.67 -2.58 -8.42
CA ALA A 21 -16.10 -3.59 -9.38
C ALA A 21 -17.58 -3.97 -9.23
N ALA A 22 -18.06 -4.13 -7.99
CA ALA A 22 -19.46 -4.43 -7.70
C ALA A 22 -20.40 -3.34 -8.23
N LEU A 23 -20.08 -2.06 -7.95
CA LEU A 23 -20.86 -0.92 -8.43
C LEU A 23 -20.89 -0.84 -9.96
N ALA A 24 -19.73 -0.98 -10.62
CA ALA A 24 -19.64 -0.89 -12.06
C ALA A 24 -20.33 -2.08 -12.78
N ALA A 25 -20.29 -3.27 -12.20
CA ALA A 25 -21.03 -4.43 -12.72
C ALA A 25 -22.54 -4.24 -12.61
N ALA A 26 -23.02 -3.70 -11.49
CA ALA A 26 -24.44 -3.39 -11.30
C ALA A 26 -24.91 -2.26 -12.23
N GLU A 27 -24.09 -1.23 -12.47
CA GLU A 27 -24.37 -0.19 -13.47
C GLU A 27 -24.48 -0.75 -14.89
N ALA A 28 -23.78 -1.84 -15.20
CA ALA A 28 -23.91 -2.57 -16.47
C ALA A 28 -25.15 -3.48 -16.53
N GLY A 29 -25.99 -3.50 -15.49
CA GLY A 29 -27.24 -4.25 -15.43
C GLY A 29 -27.11 -5.69 -14.94
N ALA A 30 -25.95 -6.11 -14.44
CA ALA A 30 -25.73 -7.47 -13.98
C ALA A 30 -26.28 -7.72 -12.56
N SER A 31 -26.71 -8.94 -12.28
CA SER A 31 -26.93 -9.40 -10.90
C SER A 31 -25.60 -9.71 -10.21
N VAL A 32 -25.34 -9.06 -9.07
CA VAL A 32 -24.01 -9.08 -8.40
C VAL A 32 -24.10 -9.61 -6.98
N VAL A 33 -23.11 -10.42 -6.59
CA VAL A 33 -22.83 -10.74 -5.17
C VAL A 33 -21.36 -10.48 -4.85
N VAL A 34 -21.09 -9.98 -3.65
CA VAL A 34 -19.74 -9.76 -3.13
C VAL A 34 -19.46 -10.78 -2.04
N LEU A 35 -18.30 -11.43 -2.09
CA LEU A 35 -17.84 -12.39 -1.10
C LEU A 35 -16.70 -11.79 -0.30
N GLU A 36 -16.81 -11.80 1.03
CA GLU A 36 -15.75 -11.38 1.94
C GLU A 36 -15.52 -12.48 2.98
N LYS A 37 -14.29 -12.96 3.07
CA LYS A 37 -13.97 -14.01 4.03
C LYS A 37 -13.76 -13.48 5.45
N SER A 38 -13.49 -12.18 5.58
CA SER A 38 -13.41 -11.54 6.89
C SER A 38 -14.80 -11.40 7.51
N PRO A 39 -14.88 -11.30 8.85
CA PRO A 39 -16.09 -10.81 9.48
C PRO A 39 -16.32 -9.34 9.11
N LYS A 40 -17.58 -8.89 9.20
CA LYS A 40 -18.00 -7.53 8.80
C LYS A 40 -17.21 -6.39 9.46
N HIS A 41 -16.82 -6.54 10.72
CA HIS A 41 -16.05 -5.51 11.43
C HIS A 41 -14.61 -5.37 10.94
N ALA A 42 -14.10 -6.35 10.18
CA ALA A 42 -12.74 -6.39 9.64
C ALA A 42 -12.72 -6.33 8.09
N GLN A 43 -13.82 -5.92 7.47
CA GLN A 43 -13.95 -5.80 6.02
C GLN A 43 -12.98 -4.77 5.42
N GLY A 44 -12.80 -4.82 4.10
CA GLY A 44 -12.05 -3.80 3.35
C GLY A 44 -10.62 -4.19 3.01
N GLY A 45 -10.15 -5.35 3.47
CA GLY A 45 -8.77 -5.79 3.27
C GLY A 45 -7.77 -4.78 3.83
N ASN A 46 -6.78 -4.38 3.02
CA ASN A 46 -5.77 -3.39 3.44
C ASN A 46 -6.28 -1.95 3.46
N CYS A 47 -7.41 -1.64 2.80
CA CYS A 47 -7.84 -0.26 2.60
C CYS A 47 -8.02 0.53 3.92
N PRO A 48 -8.64 -0.04 4.98
CA PRO A 48 -8.82 0.65 6.27
C PRO A 48 -7.52 1.05 6.99
N TYR A 49 -6.38 0.45 6.63
CA TYR A 49 -5.07 0.73 7.24
C TYR A 49 -4.27 1.82 6.50
N THR A 50 -4.90 2.50 5.55
CA THR A 50 -4.27 3.53 4.73
C THR A 50 -4.79 4.92 5.10
N GLY A 51 -4.00 5.96 4.80
CA GLY A 51 -4.49 7.35 4.78
C GLY A 51 -5.51 7.64 3.66
N ALA A 52 -5.87 6.66 2.83
CA ALA A 52 -6.75 6.77 1.66
C ALA A 52 -6.41 7.89 0.66
N GLY A 53 -5.13 8.14 0.44
CA GLY A 53 -4.66 9.06 -0.60
C GLY A 53 -4.83 8.47 -1.99
N PHE A 54 -5.25 9.31 -2.94
CA PHE A 54 -5.34 9.03 -4.37
C PHE A 54 -4.47 9.99 -5.17
N ARG A 55 -3.64 9.40 -6.02
CA ARG A 55 -2.87 10.11 -7.05
C ARG A 55 -3.57 9.95 -8.39
N PHE A 56 -3.84 11.06 -9.06
CA PHE A 56 -4.54 11.10 -10.35
C PHE A 56 -4.13 12.36 -11.10
N THR A 57 -4.36 12.41 -12.41
CA THR A 57 -4.03 13.59 -13.22
C THR A 57 -4.98 14.75 -12.93
N HIS A 58 -4.48 15.98 -12.72
CA HIS A 58 -5.32 17.17 -12.49
C HIS A 58 -4.60 18.46 -12.93
N ASN A 59 -5.38 19.53 -13.15
CA ASN A 59 -4.88 20.82 -13.64
C ASN A 59 -4.50 21.81 -12.51
N GLY A 60 -4.04 21.29 -11.39
CA GLY A 60 -3.67 22.08 -10.20
C GLY A 60 -4.83 22.37 -9.26
N ILE A 61 -4.65 23.34 -8.35
CA ILE A 61 -5.53 23.55 -7.19
C ILE A 61 -7.00 23.88 -7.54
N GLU A 62 -7.25 24.67 -8.59
CA GLU A 62 -8.64 25.01 -8.99
C GLU A 62 -9.41 23.78 -9.48
N ASP A 63 -8.74 22.85 -10.15
CA ASP A 63 -9.32 21.57 -10.56
C ASP A 63 -9.63 20.69 -9.33
N ILE A 64 -8.70 20.64 -8.36
CA ILE A 64 -8.90 19.92 -7.10
C ILE A 64 -10.09 20.47 -6.30
N LYS A 65 -10.22 21.80 -6.20
CA LYS A 65 -11.35 22.45 -5.51
C LYS A 65 -12.71 21.98 -6.04
N SER A 66 -12.81 21.74 -7.35
CA SER A 66 -14.07 21.28 -7.98
C SER A 66 -14.54 19.91 -7.47
N LEU A 67 -13.64 19.11 -6.90
CA LEU A 67 -13.90 17.75 -6.39
C LEU A 67 -14.22 17.71 -4.91
N LEU A 68 -13.91 18.78 -4.17
CA LEU A 68 -14.15 18.88 -2.74
C LEU A 68 -15.64 19.19 -2.44
N PRO A 69 -16.10 18.96 -1.20
CA PRO A 69 -17.38 19.48 -0.73
C PRO A 69 -17.47 21.01 -0.89
N GLU A 70 -18.69 21.50 -1.14
CA GLU A 70 -18.95 22.94 -1.21
C GLU A 70 -18.50 23.64 0.08
N ASN A 71 -17.87 24.82 -0.07
CA ASN A 71 -17.33 25.63 1.02
C ASN A 71 -16.14 25.02 1.79
N THR A 72 -15.42 24.04 1.22
CA THR A 72 -14.16 23.58 1.82
C THR A 72 -13.16 24.73 1.85
N ASP A 73 -12.69 25.11 3.04
CA ASP A 73 -11.59 26.06 3.20
C ASP A 73 -10.28 25.37 2.84
N ILE A 74 -9.57 25.93 1.86
CA ILE A 74 -8.28 25.42 1.40
C ILE A 74 -7.10 26.22 1.96
N GLY A 75 -7.35 27.33 2.68
CA GLY A 75 -6.31 28.23 3.16
C GLY A 75 -5.30 28.61 2.07
N ASP A 76 -4.01 28.58 2.44
CA ASP A 76 -2.89 28.86 1.54
C ASP A 76 -2.40 27.63 0.74
N PHE A 77 -3.14 26.52 0.79
CA PHE A 77 -2.72 25.27 0.17
C PHE A 77 -2.53 25.43 -1.35
N GLN A 78 -1.31 25.13 -1.82
CA GLN A 78 -0.94 25.19 -3.23
C GLN A 78 -0.83 23.79 -3.81
N MET A 79 -1.27 23.62 -5.06
CA MET A 79 -1.04 22.40 -5.81
C MET A 79 -0.81 22.71 -7.28
N SER A 80 0.38 22.36 -7.78
CA SER A 80 0.73 22.44 -9.20
C SER A 80 -0.04 21.38 -10.00
N PRO A 81 -0.23 21.57 -11.31
CA PRO A 81 -0.75 20.52 -12.18
C PRO A 81 0.05 19.22 -12.05
N TYR A 82 -0.64 18.10 -12.16
CA TYR A 82 -0.06 16.77 -12.21
C TYR A 82 -0.52 16.11 -13.51
N THR A 83 0.35 16.11 -14.51
CA THR A 83 0.03 15.69 -15.87
C THR A 83 0.15 14.18 -16.03
N ALA A 84 -0.34 13.65 -17.16
CA ALA A 84 -0.12 12.26 -17.52
C ALA A 84 1.38 11.92 -17.67
N GLN A 85 2.19 12.88 -18.13
CA GLN A 85 3.64 12.70 -18.25
C GLN A 85 4.29 12.64 -16.86
N ASP A 86 3.92 13.54 -15.94
CA ASP A 86 4.42 13.48 -14.56
C ASP A 86 4.08 12.14 -13.90
N PHE A 87 2.88 11.61 -14.17
CA PHE A 87 2.49 10.30 -13.65
C PHE A 87 3.31 9.15 -14.25
N ARG A 88 3.56 9.18 -15.56
CA ARG A 88 4.43 8.21 -16.23
C ARG A 88 5.85 8.28 -15.67
N ASP A 89 6.43 9.46 -15.59
CA ASP A 89 7.81 9.66 -15.15
C ASP A 89 8.01 9.16 -13.71
N HIS A 90 7.06 9.43 -12.80
CA HIS A 90 7.13 8.91 -11.44
C HIS A 90 6.90 7.39 -11.35
N PHE A 91 6.10 6.79 -12.25
CA PHE A 91 6.00 5.34 -12.34
C PHE A 91 7.34 4.73 -12.78
N LEU A 92 7.95 5.29 -13.83
CA LEU A 92 9.26 4.84 -14.33
C LEU A 92 10.35 5.01 -13.25
N GLU A 93 10.37 6.14 -12.54
CA GLU A 93 11.31 6.38 -11.45
C GLU A 93 11.12 5.37 -10.31
N ALA A 94 9.89 5.19 -9.82
CA ALA A 94 9.62 4.29 -8.70
C ALA A 94 9.89 2.82 -9.05
N THR A 95 9.70 2.43 -10.32
CA THR A 95 9.83 1.04 -10.76
C THR A 95 11.10 0.74 -11.53
N TYR A 96 12.01 1.71 -11.65
CA TYR A 96 13.20 1.62 -12.49
C TYR A 96 12.90 1.22 -13.96
N GLY A 97 11.72 1.60 -14.45
CA GLY A 97 11.26 1.31 -15.81
C GLY A 97 10.61 -0.07 -16.01
N ASP A 98 10.51 -0.90 -14.97
CA ASP A 98 9.97 -2.27 -15.10
C ASP A 98 8.43 -2.34 -15.07
N THR A 99 7.74 -1.24 -14.76
CA THR A 99 6.27 -1.17 -14.80
C THR A 99 5.72 -1.55 -16.18
N ASP A 100 4.60 -2.27 -16.20
CA ASP A 100 3.90 -2.61 -17.44
C ASP A 100 3.30 -1.34 -18.06
N GLU A 101 3.79 -0.97 -19.24
CA GLU A 101 3.45 0.29 -19.87
C GLU A 101 1.96 0.36 -20.26
N GLU A 102 1.36 -0.74 -20.70
CA GLU A 102 -0.06 -0.79 -21.09
C GLU A 102 -0.95 -0.62 -19.87
N LEU A 103 -0.65 -1.32 -18.78
CA LEU A 103 -1.40 -1.18 -17.54
C LEU A 103 -1.22 0.20 -16.90
N ALA A 104 -0.01 0.75 -16.94
CA ALA A 104 0.27 2.11 -16.48
C ALA A 104 -0.53 3.13 -17.31
N ASN A 105 -0.60 2.98 -18.63
CA ASN A 105 -1.39 3.83 -19.52
C ASN A 105 -2.88 3.83 -19.17
N VAL A 106 -3.45 2.66 -18.85
CA VAL A 106 -4.84 2.56 -18.39
C VAL A 106 -5.04 3.33 -17.08
N VAL A 107 -4.18 3.10 -16.08
CA VAL A 107 -4.27 3.79 -14.78
C VAL A 107 -4.19 5.30 -14.96
N ILE A 108 -3.21 5.79 -15.71
CA ILE A 108 -2.99 7.23 -15.91
C ILE A 108 -4.20 7.86 -16.61
N SER A 109 -4.60 7.30 -17.77
CA SER A 109 -5.66 7.87 -18.60
C SER A 109 -7.05 7.82 -17.95
N LYS A 110 -7.30 6.86 -17.06
CA LYS A 110 -8.59 6.69 -16.37
C LYS A 110 -8.63 7.26 -14.96
N SER A 111 -7.50 7.76 -14.44
CA SER A 111 -7.39 8.20 -13.04
C SER A 111 -8.40 9.30 -12.67
N ARG A 112 -8.45 10.41 -13.43
CA ARG A 112 -9.36 11.54 -13.16
C ARG A 112 -10.84 11.15 -13.26
N GLU A 113 -11.21 10.44 -14.33
CA GLU A 113 -12.58 9.96 -14.57
C GLU A 113 -13.06 9.04 -13.44
N THR A 114 -12.16 8.24 -12.89
CA THR A 114 -12.46 7.33 -11.79
C THR A 114 -12.72 8.08 -10.48
N ILE A 115 -11.98 9.16 -10.20
CA ILE A 115 -12.23 10.02 -9.02
C ILE A 115 -13.61 10.68 -9.08
N GLU A 116 -14.03 11.15 -10.26
CA GLU A 116 -15.35 11.75 -10.49
C GLU A 116 -16.47 10.72 -10.33
N TRP A 117 -16.26 9.54 -10.90
CA TRP A 117 -17.19 8.43 -10.76
C TRP A 117 -17.32 7.98 -9.30
N MET A 118 -16.23 7.82 -8.56
CA MET A 118 -16.28 7.51 -7.13
C MET A 118 -17.01 8.59 -6.34
N ARG A 119 -16.83 9.88 -6.69
CA ARG A 119 -17.58 10.99 -6.11
C ARG A 119 -19.08 10.86 -6.37
N SER A 120 -19.49 10.51 -7.60
CA SER A 120 -20.90 10.31 -7.94
C SER A 120 -21.53 9.11 -7.20
N LYS A 121 -20.71 8.13 -6.79
CA LYS A 121 -21.09 7.03 -5.90
C LYS A 121 -21.13 7.40 -4.42
N GLY A 122 -20.83 8.65 -4.07
CA GLY A 122 -20.94 9.17 -2.71
C GLY A 122 -19.63 9.13 -1.91
N VAL A 123 -18.48 8.86 -2.54
CA VAL A 123 -17.17 9.08 -1.92
C VAL A 123 -16.96 10.58 -1.76
N ARG A 124 -16.65 11.00 -0.53
CA ARG A 124 -16.29 12.39 -0.22
C ARG A 124 -14.79 12.52 -0.16
N TRP A 125 -14.30 13.58 -0.78
CA TRP A 125 -12.87 13.89 -0.87
C TRP A 125 -12.49 15.03 0.06
N GLU A 126 -11.25 14.99 0.54
CA GLU A 126 -10.61 16.03 1.32
C GLU A 126 -9.22 16.30 0.77
N LEU A 127 -8.66 17.46 1.11
CA LEU A 127 -7.24 17.70 0.89
C LEU A 127 -6.43 16.67 1.71
N PRO A 128 -5.32 16.15 1.16
CA PRO A 128 -4.45 15.27 1.92
C PRO A 128 -3.94 15.98 3.16
N VAL A 129 -3.96 15.28 4.30
CA VAL A 129 -3.50 15.81 5.59
C VAL A 129 -1.99 16.06 5.51
N ASN A 130 -1.62 17.30 5.21
CA ASN A 130 -0.25 17.82 5.29
C ASN A 130 -0.12 18.92 6.36
N ILE A 131 -1.17 19.14 7.15
CA ILE A 131 -1.19 20.18 8.18
C ILE A 131 -0.14 19.80 9.24
N ASN A 132 0.94 20.60 9.30
CA ASN A 132 2.16 20.48 10.12
C ASN A 132 3.39 19.79 9.50
N LEU A 133 3.27 19.14 8.34
CA LEU A 133 4.42 18.49 7.68
C LEU A 133 5.16 19.41 6.71
N GLU A 134 4.70 20.65 6.57
CA GLU A 134 5.28 21.60 5.64
C GLU A 134 6.74 21.94 5.92
N ASN A 135 7.17 21.79 7.18
CA ASN A 135 8.53 22.05 7.65
C ASN A 135 9.39 20.78 7.75
N ALA A 136 8.87 19.59 7.40
CA ALA A 136 9.67 18.37 7.48
C ALA A 136 10.59 18.23 6.24
N PRO A 137 11.89 17.93 6.42
CA PRO A 137 12.85 17.75 5.31
C PRO A 137 12.53 16.57 4.39
N SER A 138 11.79 15.56 4.87
CA SER A 138 11.64 14.25 4.21
C SER A 138 10.45 14.10 3.25
N ILE A 139 9.68 15.15 2.98
CA ILE A 139 8.38 15.05 2.30
C ILE A 139 8.42 15.69 0.92
N ILE A 140 7.85 14.97 -0.06
CA ILE A 140 7.75 15.45 -1.44
C ILE A 140 6.42 16.21 -1.60
N PRO A 141 6.44 17.50 -1.95
CA PRO A 141 5.22 18.28 -2.15
C PRO A 141 4.34 17.75 -3.29
N ASN A 142 3.02 17.91 -3.18
CA ASN A 142 2.04 17.78 -4.29
C ASN A 142 1.94 16.39 -4.97
N GLN A 143 2.36 15.32 -4.29
CA GLN A 143 2.40 13.96 -4.84
C GLN A 143 1.10 13.15 -4.60
N VAL A 144 0.15 13.67 -3.82
CA VAL A 144 -1.18 13.09 -3.56
C VAL A 144 -2.22 14.14 -3.90
N GLY A 145 -3.17 13.82 -4.78
CA GLY A 145 -4.18 14.78 -5.23
C GLY A 145 -5.27 15.00 -4.18
N LEU A 146 -5.89 13.91 -3.73
CA LEU A 146 -6.99 13.93 -2.75
C LEU A 146 -6.85 12.77 -1.76
N SER A 147 -7.49 12.88 -0.61
CA SER A 147 -7.72 11.75 0.29
C SER A 147 -9.21 11.53 0.51
N ALA A 148 -9.63 10.28 0.72
CA ALA A 148 -11.01 10.02 1.09
C ALA A 148 -11.28 10.53 2.52
N HIS A 149 -12.46 11.12 2.72
CA HIS A 149 -12.91 11.59 4.03
C HIS A 149 -12.85 10.48 5.07
N GLU A 150 -12.28 10.77 6.24
CA GLU A 150 -11.99 9.80 7.31
C GLU A 150 -11.07 8.64 6.87
N SER A 151 -10.14 8.90 5.95
CA SER A 151 -9.09 7.97 5.52
C SER A 151 -9.62 6.62 5.01
N GLY A 152 -8.84 5.54 5.17
CA GLY A 152 -9.17 4.19 4.74
C GLY A 152 -10.52 3.66 5.23
N PRO A 153 -10.83 3.76 6.54
CA PRO A 153 -12.10 3.30 7.09
C PRO A 153 -13.30 4.06 6.49
N GLY A 154 -13.15 5.37 6.30
CA GLY A 154 -14.16 6.20 5.64
C GLY A 154 -14.42 5.80 4.21
N LEU A 155 -13.36 5.57 3.42
CA LEU A 155 -13.46 5.08 2.04
C LEU A 155 -14.28 3.78 1.95
N VAL A 156 -13.91 2.77 2.74
CA VAL A 156 -14.60 1.46 2.74
C VAL A 156 -16.04 1.62 3.17
N ARG A 157 -16.32 2.43 4.20
CA ARG A 157 -17.70 2.69 4.65
C ARG A 157 -18.55 3.36 3.57
N MET A 158 -18.03 4.38 2.90
CA MET A 158 -18.76 5.10 1.84
C MET A 158 -19.06 4.19 0.65
N LEU A 159 -18.08 3.41 0.19
CA LEU A 159 -18.29 2.45 -0.90
C LEU A 159 -19.22 1.30 -0.51
N THR A 160 -19.12 0.78 0.73
CA THR A 160 -20.03 -0.25 1.24
C THR A 160 -21.48 0.25 1.27
N LYS A 161 -21.68 1.52 1.66
CA LYS A 161 -22.99 2.15 1.63
C LYS A 161 -23.54 2.25 0.20
N ALA A 162 -22.70 2.65 -0.76
CA ALA A 162 -23.07 2.73 -2.17
C ALA A 162 -23.48 1.35 -2.73
N VAL A 163 -22.69 0.31 -2.44
CA VAL A 163 -23.00 -1.08 -2.84
C VAL A 163 -24.33 -1.53 -2.24
N SER A 164 -24.57 -1.23 -0.96
CA SER A 164 -25.82 -1.60 -0.28
C SER A 164 -27.05 -0.87 -0.84
N SER A 165 -26.91 0.37 -1.35
CA SER A 165 -28.03 1.10 -1.97
C SER A 165 -28.44 0.54 -3.34
N GLU A 166 -27.55 -0.19 -4.02
CA GLU A 166 -27.84 -0.86 -5.30
C GLU A 166 -28.42 -2.29 -5.09
N SER A 167 -28.85 -2.63 -3.86
CA SER A 167 -29.35 -3.96 -3.49
C SER A 167 -28.36 -5.12 -3.71
N ILE A 168 -27.06 -4.81 -3.79
CA ILE A 168 -25.99 -5.82 -3.90
C ILE A 168 -25.73 -6.41 -2.51
N SER A 169 -25.73 -7.73 -2.41
CA SER A 169 -25.44 -8.43 -1.16
C SER A 169 -23.93 -8.63 -0.96
N ILE A 170 -23.45 -8.34 0.25
CA ILE A 170 -22.09 -8.70 0.69
C ILE A 170 -22.21 -9.86 1.69
N LEU A 171 -21.68 -11.02 1.31
CA LEU A 171 -21.62 -12.22 2.13
C LEU A 171 -20.30 -12.24 2.90
N TYR A 172 -20.39 -11.97 4.21
CA TYR A 172 -19.24 -12.00 5.12
C TYR A 172 -18.99 -13.41 5.65
N GLU A 173 -17.77 -13.65 6.12
CA GLU A 173 -17.33 -14.98 6.57
C GLU A 173 -17.57 -16.05 5.48
N THR A 174 -17.46 -15.63 4.22
CA THR A 174 -17.65 -16.46 3.02
C THR A 174 -16.38 -16.46 2.20
N LYS A 175 -15.61 -17.55 2.30
CA LYS A 175 -14.32 -17.72 1.64
C LYS A 175 -14.49 -18.37 0.27
N MET A 176 -13.94 -17.78 -0.79
CA MET A 176 -13.74 -18.52 -2.04
C MET A 176 -12.67 -19.60 -1.88
N VAL A 177 -12.96 -20.81 -2.35
CA VAL A 177 -12.09 -21.99 -2.29
C VAL A 177 -11.46 -22.29 -3.65
N SER A 178 -12.28 -22.36 -4.71
CA SER A 178 -11.81 -22.67 -6.07
C SER A 178 -12.69 -22.04 -7.14
N LEU A 179 -12.15 -21.97 -8.36
CA LEU A 179 -12.85 -21.55 -9.57
C LEU A 179 -13.10 -22.80 -10.43
N ASN A 180 -14.28 -22.90 -11.03
CA ASN A 180 -14.64 -24.01 -11.89
C ASN A 180 -14.83 -23.51 -13.33
N LYS A 181 -14.18 -24.21 -14.28
CA LYS A 181 -14.32 -23.95 -15.71
C LYS A 181 -15.33 -24.91 -16.33
N GLY A 182 -16.09 -24.43 -17.31
CA GLY A 182 -16.91 -25.24 -18.20
C GLY A 182 -16.11 -25.92 -19.31
N ASP A 183 -16.82 -26.64 -20.17
CA ASP A 183 -16.23 -27.48 -21.22
C ASP A 183 -15.41 -26.69 -22.27
N LEU A 184 -15.71 -25.40 -22.48
CA LEU A 184 -14.96 -24.53 -23.40
C LEU A 184 -13.92 -23.66 -22.68
N GLY A 185 -13.67 -23.90 -21.38
CA GLY A 185 -12.67 -23.19 -20.59
C GLY A 185 -13.13 -21.87 -19.97
N GLN A 186 -14.39 -21.46 -20.16
CA GLN A 186 -15.00 -20.30 -19.50
C GLN A 186 -15.30 -20.58 -18.02
N ILE A 187 -15.37 -19.54 -17.19
CA ILE A 187 -15.88 -19.64 -15.81
C ILE A 187 -17.38 -19.99 -15.83
N GLU A 188 -17.78 -20.94 -14.98
CA GLU A 188 -19.21 -21.32 -14.80
C GLU A 188 -19.67 -21.30 -13.34
N SER A 189 -18.76 -21.48 -12.40
CA SER A 189 -19.07 -21.43 -10.98
C SER A 189 -17.82 -21.24 -10.13
N ILE A 190 -18.06 -20.97 -8.86
CA ILE A 190 -17.04 -20.96 -7.82
C ILE A 190 -17.48 -21.81 -6.64
N GLU A 191 -16.52 -22.42 -5.96
CA GLU A 191 -16.74 -23.03 -4.66
C GLU A 191 -16.47 -22.01 -3.56
N ILE A 192 -17.40 -21.89 -2.63
CA ILE A 192 -17.28 -21.06 -1.43
C ILE A 192 -17.35 -21.94 -0.18
N GLN A 193 -16.78 -21.45 0.90
CA GLN A 193 -16.90 -22.02 2.23
C GLN A 193 -17.38 -20.94 3.20
N ASP A 194 -18.51 -21.20 3.83
CA ASP A 194 -19.08 -20.37 4.90
C ASP A 194 -19.37 -21.25 6.14
N ARG A 195 -20.17 -20.72 7.07
CA ARG A 195 -20.58 -21.45 8.29
C ARG A 195 -21.43 -22.69 8.03
N ASP A 196 -22.11 -22.76 6.89
CA ASP A 196 -23.02 -23.83 6.51
C ASP A 196 -22.30 -24.94 5.72
N GLY A 197 -21.05 -24.70 5.30
CA GLY A 197 -20.17 -25.68 4.69
C GLY A 197 -19.60 -25.20 3.36
N VAL A 198 -19.31 -26.15 2.46
CA VAL A 198 -18.87 -25.86 1.09
C VAL A 198 -20.08 -25.82 0.17
N ASN A 199 -20.22 -24.75 -0.59
CA ASN A 199 -21.34 -24.52 -1.50
C ASN A 199 -20.84 -23.99 -2.85
N THR A 200 -21.58 -24.30 -3.92
CA THR A 200 -21.31 -23.79 -5.26
C THR A 200 -22.19 -22.58 -5.57
N ILE A 201 -21.59 -21.49 -6.07
CA ILE A 201 -22.31 -20.37 -6.69
C ILE A 201 -22.07 -20.41 -8.19
N HIS A 202 -23.14 -20.55 -8.96
CA HIS A 202 -23.06 -20.49 -10.42
C HIS A 202 -23.00 -19.04 -10.91
N CYS A 203 -22.13 -18.77 -11.89
CA CYS A 203 -21.98 -17.43 -12.45
C CYS A 203 -21.33 -17.43 -13.83
N ARG A 204 -21.48 -16.32 -14.55
CA ARG A 204 -20.81 -16.10 -15.85
C ARG A 204 -19.43 -15.48 -15.68
N SER A 205 -19.31 -14.58 -14.71
CA SER A 205 -18.08 -13.82 -14.50
C SER A 205 -17.69 -13.80 -13.02
N VAL A 206 -16.38 -13.82 -12.78
CA VAL A 206 -15.76 -13.64 -11.47
C VAL A 206 -14.74 -12.51 -11.55
N VAL A 207 -14.81 -11.56 -10.61
CA VAL A 207 -13.78 -10.54 -10.43
C VAL A 207 -13.00 -10.85 -9.15
N LEU A 208 -11.73 -11.24 -9.29
CA LEU A 208 -10.82 -11.42 -8.18
C LEU A 208 -10.26 -10.06 -7.74
N ALA A 209 -10.71 -9.56 -6.60
CA ALA A 209 -10.26 -8.30 -6.00
C ALA A 209 -9.93 -8.47 -4.50
N CYS A 210 -9.26 -9.58 -4.19
CA CYS A 210 -9.10 -10.12 -2.84
C CYS A 210 -7.70 -9.95 -2.22
N GLY A 211 -6.95 -8.95 -2.68
CA GLY A 211 -5.65 -8.61 -2.11
C GLY A 211 -4.51 -9.56 -2.50
N GLY A 212 -3.37 -9.40 -1.84
CA GLY A 212 -2.17 -10.22 -2.04
C GLY A 212 -2.03 -11.35 -1.03
N PHE A 213 -0.78 -11.59 -0.62
CA PHE A 213 -0.42 -12.73 0.25
C PHE A 213 0.49 -12.36 1.43
N GLU A 214 0.62 -11.08 1.76
CA GLU A 214 1.48 -10.53 2.81
C GLU A 214 1.20 -11.09 4.22
N ALA A 215 -0.02 -11.59 4.48
CA ALA A 215 -0.38 -12.22 5.74
C ALA A 215 -0.15 -13.74 5.76
N ASN A 216 0.41 -14.33 4.69
CA ASN A 216 0.75 -15.75 4.61
C ASN A 216 2.28 -15.95 4.71
N PRO A 217 2.81 -16.37 5.89
CA PRO A 217 4.24 -16.60 6.08
C PRO A 217 4.86 -17.59 5.09
N GLU A 218 4.14 -18.66 4.71
CA GLU A 218 4.66 -19.65 3.76
C GLU A 218 4.84 -19.06 2.36
N MET A 219 3.85 -18.29 1.88
CA MET A 219 3.97 -17.60 0.60
C MET A 219 5.03 -16.50 0.64
N ARG A 220 5.19 -15.80 1.77
CA ARG A 220 6.29 -14.84 1.95
C ARG A 220 7.64 -15.51 1.84
N ILE A 221 7.86 -16.64 2.52
CA ILE A 221 9.11 -17.39 2.40
C ILE A 221 9.32 -17.85 0.95
N LYS A 222 8.28 -18.44 0.34
CA LYS A 222 8.35 -18.98 -1.02
C LYS A 222 8.74 -17.94 -2.06
N TYR A 223 8.18 -16.72 -1.97
CA TYR A 223 8.33 -15.71 -3.02
C TYR A 223 9.24 -14.54 -2.63
N LEU A 224 9.14 -14.02 -1.41
CA LEU A 224 9.91 -12.86 -0.94
C LEU A 224 11.23 -13.24 -0.26
N GLY A 225 11.35 -14.48 0.23
CA GLY A 225 12.52 -15.02 0.93
C GLY A 225 12.38 -15.00 2.46
N THR A 226 13.32 -15.68 3.14
CA THR A 226 13.25 -15.98 4.57
C THR A 226 13.27 -14.75 5.47
N LYS A 227 13.89 -13.64 5.05
CA LYS A 227 13.89 -12.38 5.83
C LYS A 227 12.49 -11.81 6.09
N TRP A 228 11.49 -12.19 5.29
CA TRP A 228 10.11 -11.75 5.43
C TRP A 228 9.24 -12.69 6.29
N GLU A 229 9.78 -13.81 6.77
CA GLU A 229 9.04 -14.78 7.59
C GLU A 229 8.41 -14.14 8.83
N THR A 230 9.18 -13.29 9.52
CA THR A 230 8.81 -12.67 10.80
C THR A 230 8.31 -11.23 10.64
N ALA A 231 8.26 -10.70 9.40
CA ALA A 231 7.76 -9.36 9.13
C ALA A 231 6.34 -9.20 9.68
N LYS A 232 6.12 -8.11 10.43
CA LYS A 232 4.78 -7.75 10.89
C LYS A 232 3.95 -7.26 9.71
N VAL A 233 2.66 -7.53 9.74
CA VAL A 233 1.75 -7.12 8.67
C VAL A 233 1.11 -5.79 9.07
N ARG A 234 1.33 -4.76 8.27
CA ARG A 234 0.66 -3.46 8.38
C ARG A 234 -0.59 -3.48 7.51
N GLY A 235 -1.55 -4.31 7.89
CA GLY A 235 -2.68 -4.62 7.02
C GLY A 235 -3.55 -5.75 7.52
N SER A 236 -4.41 -6.23 6.64
CA SER A 236 -5.37 -7.28 6.94
C SER A 236 -4.70 -8.63 7.17
N ARG A 237 -5.04 -9.29 8.27
CA ARG A 237 -4.66 -10.69 8.52
C ARG A 237 -5.27 -11.68 7.53
N TYR A 238 -6.23 -11.24 6.72
CA TYR A 238 -6.97 -12.06 5.77
C TYR A 238 -6.31 -12.07 4.39
N ASN A 239 -5.29 -11.28 4.09
CA ASN A 239 -4.65 -11.32 2.77
C ASN A 239 -3.64 -12.49 2.69
N THR A 240 -4.15 -13.67 2.41
CA THR A 240 -3.39 -14.94 2.48
C THR A 240 -3.21 -15.63 1.12
N GLY A 241 -3.43 -14.91 0.02
CA GLY A 241 -3.20 -15.38 -1.35
C GLY A 241 -4.14 -16.48 -1.85
N ASP A 242 -5.35 -16.60 -1.30
CA ASP A 242 -6.32 -17.62 -1.75
C ASP A 242 -6.73 -17.39 -3.22
N GLY A 243 -6.95 -16.13 -3.62
CA GLY A 243 -7.26 -15.75 -5.00
C GLY A 243 -6.17 -16.17 -5.99
N HIS A 244 -4.90 -15.90 -5.65
CA HIS A 244 -3.77 -16.34 -6.47
C HIS A 244 -3.78 -17.86 -6.65
N ARG A 245 -3.89 -18.63 -5.57
CA ARG A 245 -3.86 -20.11 -5.67
C ARG A 245 -5.01 -20.65 -6.52
N ALA A 246 -6.22 -20.11 -6.35
CA ALA A 246 -7.39 -20.54 -7.13
C ALA A 246 -7.24 -20.22 -8.62
N ALA A 247 -6.76 -19.03 -8.97
CA ALA A 247 -6.52 -18.63 -10.36
C ALA A 247 -5.39 -19.45 -11.02
N LEU A 248 -4.26 -19.61 -10.32
CA LEU A 248 -3.13 -20.39 -10.82
C LEU A 248 -3.51 -21.86 -11.05
N ALA A 249 -4.37 -22.43 -10.20
CA ALA A 249 -4.84 -23.81 -10.34
C ALA A 249 -5.64 -24.08 -11.62
N ILE A 250 -6.22 -23.04 -12.23
CA ILE A 250 -7.00 -23.16 -13.49
C ILE A 250 -6.25 -22.65 -14.73
N GLY A 251 -4.97 -22.30 -14.59
CA GLY A 251 -4.08 -21.92 -15.69
C GLY A 251 -3.84 -20.42 -15.87
N ALA A 252 -4.22 -19.57 -14.90
CA ALA A 252 -3.91 -18.15 -14.98
C ALA A 252 -2.39 -17.90 -14.97
N CYS A 253 -1.94 -16.93 -15.77
CA CYS A 253 -0.55 -16.52 -15.86
C CYS A 253 -0.18 -15.55 -14.74
N THR A 254 1.08 -15.64 -14.30
CA THR A 254 1.68 -14.71 -13.34
C THR A 254 2.33 -13.52 -14.06
N ASN A 255 2.28 -12.33 -13.47
CA ASN A 255 3.04 -11.16 -13.91
C ASN A 255 3.65 -10.43 -12.71
N GLY A 256 4.52 -9.46 -12.94
CA GLY A 256 5.09 -8.62 -11.88
C GLY A 256 6.25 -9.24 -11.11
N GLN A 257 6.77 -8.48 -10.14
CA GLN A 257 7.86 -8.90 -9.27
C GLN A 257 7.34 -9.69 -8.05
N TRP A 258 7.32 -11.01 -8.14
CA TRP A 258 6.90 -11.88 -7.02
C TRP A 258 7.81 -11.81 -5.80
N THR A 259 9.06 -11.39 -5.97
CA THR A 259 10.02 -11.14 -4.89
C THR A 259 9.89 -9.73 -4.30
N GLY A 260 9.01 -8.90 -4.85
CA GLY A 260 8.82 -7.50 -4.48
C GLY A 260 7.59 -7.30 -3.60
N CYS A 261 7.70 -6.39 -2.64
CA CYS A 261 6.60 -6.01 -1.77
C CYS A 261 6.80 -4.61 -1.19
N HIS A 262 5.70 -3.97 -0.81
CA HIS A 262 5.71 -2.74 -0.04
C HIS A 262 5.99 -3.05 1.44
N GLY A 263 7.13 -2.60 1.95
CA GLY A 263 7.45 -2.61 3.36
C GLY A 263 7.62 -1.19 3.92
N THR A 264 7.67 -1.05 5.24
CA THR A 264 8.03 0.23 5.89
C THR A 264 8.60 -0.05 7.28
N PRO A 265 9.50 0.80 7.80
CA PRO A 265 9.85 0.78 9.22
C PRO A 265 8.60 1.08 10.05
N ILE A 266 8.44 0.35 11.14
CA ILE A 266 7.41 0.52 12.14
C ILE A 266 8.03 0.36 13.54
N ASP A 267 7.27 0.73 14.56
CA ASP A 267 7.64 0.52 15.95
C ASP A 267 7.89 -0.97 16.29
N LEU A 268 8.90 -1.23 17.13
CA LEU A 268 9.27 -2.59 17.53
C LEU A 268 8.18 -3.30 18.33
N ASP A 269 7.32 -2.58 19.04
CA ASP A 269 6.24 -3.11 19.87
C ASP A 269 4.88 -3.08 19.16
N ALA A 270 4.83 -2.60 17.91
CA ALA A 270 3.63 -2.62 17.09
C ALA A 270 2.98 -4.03 17.01
N PRO A 271 1.65 -4.14 16.87
CA PRO A 271 0.99 -5.44 16.73
C PRO A 271 1.51 -6.26 15.55
N LYS A 272 1.41 -7.60 15.64
CA LYS A 272 1.88 -8.51 14.57
C LYS A 272 1.09 -8.35 13.26
N MET A 273 -0.17 -7.94 13.37
CA MET A 273 -1.11 -7.70 12.27
C MET A 273 -1.69 -6.29 12.41
N GLY A 274 -2.31 -5.76 11.36
CA GLY A 274 -2.85 -4.39 11.38
C GLY A 274 -3.90 -4.20 12.48
N ASP A 275 -3.80 -3.07 13.17
CA ASP A 275 -4.77 -2.62 14.17
C ASP A 275 -5.51 -1.37 13.66
N LEU A 276 -6.83 -1.46 13.58
CA LEU A 276 -7.67 -0.36 13.11
C LEU A 276 -7.67 0.83 14.08
N ALA A 277 -7.25 0.66 15.34
CA ALA A 277 -7.02 1.77 16.26
C ALA A 277 -5.75 2.56 15.93
N LEU A 278 -4.79 1.94 15.22
CA LEU A 278 -3.51 2.53 14.87
C LEU A 278 -3.43 2.99 13.40
N THR A 279 -4.43 2.68 12.58
CA THR A 279 -4.59 3.06 11.15
C THR A 279 -3.25 3.33 10.41
N ASP A 280 -2.98 4.56 9.99
CA ASP A 280 -1.75 4.99 9.30
C ASP A 280 -0.69 5.58 10.27
N ALA A 281 -0.88 5.41 11.58
CA ALA A 281 0.04 5.88 12.63
C ALA A 281 1.19 4.90 12.91
N MET A 282 1.16 3.68 12.37
CA MET A 282 2.20 2.67 12.57
C MET A 282 3.59 2.99 11.98
N PRO A 283 3.74 3.65 10.80
CA PRO A 283 5.05 3.84 10.19
C PRO A 283 5.99 4.74 11.01
N ARG A 284 7.30 4.55 10.83
CA ARG A 284 8.39 5.31 11.48
C ARG A 284 9.36 5.84 10.43
N ARG A 285 8.99 6.95 9.77
CA ARG A 285 9.67 7.44 8.56
C ARG A 285 10.52 8.70 8.78
N SER A 286 10.77 9.08 10.02
CA SER A 286 11.68 10.18 10.38
C SER A 286 13.16 9.78 10.34
N TYR A 287 13.52 8.57 9.90
CA TYR A 287 14.90 8.05 9.95
C TYR A 287 15.95 8.92 9.23
N ASN A 288 15.53 9.73 8.25
CA ASN A 288 16.41 10.66 7.56
C ASN A 288 16.91 11.81 8.46
N LEU A 289 16.23 12.09 9.58
CA LEU A 289 16.61 13.09 10.58
C LEU A 289 17.68 12.60 11.56
N GLY A 290 18.22 11.40 11.38
CA GLY A 290 19.14 10.79 12.33
C GLY A 290 19.99 9.70 11.68
N ILE A 291 20.45 8.74 12.47
CA ILE A 291 21.10 7.52 11.96
C ILE A 291 20.36 6.28 12.43
N MET A 292 20.52 5.19 11.71
CA MET A 292 20.02 3.88 12.09
C MET A 292 21.17 2.95 12.45
N VAL A 293 21.10 2.36 13.63
CA VAL A 293 22.09 1.39 14.11
C VAL A 293 21.44 0.03 14.35
N ASN A 294 22.17 -1.03 14.04
CA ASN A 294 21.76 -2.40 14.35
C ASN A 294 22.07 -2.76 15.81
N LEU A 295 21.71 -3.98 16.22
CA LEU A 295 21.94 -4.46 17.59
C LEU A 295 23.43 -4.60 17.96
N ASP A 296 24.33 -4.59 16.98
CA ASP A 296 25.77 -4.65 17.21
C ASP A 296 26.38 -3.22 17.26
N GLY A 297 25.55 -2.17 17.19
CA GLY A 297 25.94 -0.76 17.36
C GLY A 297 26.39 -0.05 16.08
N ASN A 298 26.36 -0.72 14.92
CA ASN A 298 26.87 -0.20 13.66
C ASN A 298 25.74 0.31 12.75
N ARG A 299 26.05 1.32 11.93
CA ARG A 299 25.17 1.72 10.81
C ARG A 299 25.13 0.64 9.73
N PHE A 300 24.02 0.57 9.00
CA PHE A 300 23.79 -0.48 7.99
C PHE A 300 23.03 -0.05 6.73
N THR A 301 22.55 1.19 6.67
CA THR A 301 21.87 1.75 5.49
C THR A 301 22.23 3.22 5.32
N ASP A 302 22.06 3.74 4.10
CA ASP A 302 22.04 5.18 3.84
C ASP A 302 20.64 5.73 4.15
N GLU A 303 20.49 6.41 5.29
CA GLU A 303 19.23 6.99 5.75
C GLU A 303 18.80 8.23 4.95
N GLY A 304 19.70 8.77 4.11
CA GLY A 304 19.54 9.99 3.34
C GLY A 304 19.61 9.80 1.84
N ILE A 305 19.46 8.58 1.31
CA ILE A 305 19.54 8.31 -0.15
C ILE A 305 18.47 9.06 -0.96
N GLY A 306 17.35 9.38 -0.32
CA GLY A 306 16.25 10.14 -0.92
C GLY A 306 15.22 10.51 0.14
N PHE A 307 14.10 11.09 -0.30
CA PHE A 307 13.00 11.41 0.61
C PHE A 307 12.46 10.15 1.28
N ALA A 308 12.02 10.26 2.52
CA ALA A 308 11.53 9.09 3.26
C ALA A 308 10.33 8.42 2.57
N GLU A 309 9.55 9.19 1.81
CA GLU A 309 8.45 8.73 0.97
C GLU A 309 8.85 7.88 -0.24
N GLN A 310 10.11 7.99 -0.66
CA GLN A 310 10.68 7.16 -1.74
C GLN A 310 11.44 5.97 -1.19
N THR A 311 11.99 6.04 0.03
CA THR A 311 12.99 5.06 0.49
C THR A 311 12.47 4.11 1.55
N PHE A 312 11.27 4.33 2.11
CA PHE A 312 10.75 3.52 3.23
C PHE A 312 10.66 2.01 2.91
N VAL A 313 10.46 1.61 1.65
CA VAL A 313 10.39 0.19 1.28
C VAL A 313 11.75 -0.48 1.48
N GLN A 314 12.81 0.16 0.99
CA GLN A 314 14.19 -0.29 1.16
C GLN A 314 14.56 -0.32 2.65
N ILE A 315 14.32 0.76 3.38
CA ILE A 315 14.68 0.84 4.81
C ILE A 315 13.94 -0.23 5.63
N GLY A 316 12.66 -0.50 5.32
CA GLY A 316 11.92 -1.61 5.94
C GLY A 316 12.59 -2.96 5.69
N SER A 317 12.99 -3.23 4.45
CA SER A 317 13.72 -4.46 4.06
C SER A 317 15.09 -4.58 4.72
N ASP A 318 15.82 -3.47 4.85
CA ASP A 318 17.17 -3.45 5.42
C ASP A 318 17.14 -3.75 6.91
N ILE A 319 16.13 -3.24 7.64
CA ILE A 319 15.87 -3.59 9.04
C ILE A 319 15.56 -5.09 9.17
N LEU A 320 14.74 -5.66 8.27
CA LEU A 320 14.44 -7.09 8.28
C LEU A 320 15.68 -7.96 7.99
N SER A 321 16.72 -7.40 7.38
CA SER A 321 17.98 -8.10 7.13
C SER A 321 18.93 -8.05 8.35
N GLN A 322 18.63 -7.23 9.37
CA GLN A 322 19.43 -7.15 10.59
C GLN A 322 19.11 -8.28 11.57
N LYS A 323 20.04 -8.49 12.51
CA LYS A 323 19.91 -9.46 13.61
C LYS A 323 18.57 -9.26 14.34
N ARG A 324 17.78 -10.34 14.41
CA ARG A 324 16.44 -10.37 15.02
C ARG A 324 15.41 -9.44 14.37
N ASN A 325 15.70 -8.91 13.17
CA ASN A 325 14.89 -7.96 12.42
C ASN A 325 14.68 -6.61 13.14
N ARG A 326 15.71 -6.14 13.86
CA ARG A 326 15.63 -4.95 14.73
C ARG A 326 16.73 -3.95 14.46
N ALA A 327 16.40 -2.69 14.63
CA ALA A 327 17.32 -1.57 14.63
C ALA A 327 16.84 -0.49 15.61
N PHE A 328 17.67 0.52 15.83
CA PHE A 328 17.31 1.75 16.52
C PHE A 328 17.50 2.94 15.59
N GLN A 329 16.50 3.83 15.55
CA GLN A 329 16.66 5.17 14.97
C GLN A 329 17.15 6.10 16.08
N ILE A 330 18.28 6.76 15.86
CA ILE A 330 18.92 7.66 16.83
C ILE A 330 18.85 9.08 16.30
N PHE A 331 18.36 9.99 17.16
CA PHE A 331 18.19 11.41 16.90
C PHE A 331 18.86 12.25 17.98
N ASP A 332 19.08 13.52 17.69
CA ASP A 332 19.53 14.52 18.66
C ASP A 332 18.49 15.65 18.80
N GLN A 333 18.81 16.67 19.60
CA GLN A 333 17.91 17.80 19.86
C GLN A 333 17.46 18.55 18.59
N ARG A 334 18.28 18.60 17.52
CA ARG A 334 17.93 19.34 16.29
C ARG A 334 16.74 18.69 15.57
N ALA A 335 16.63 17.36 15.65
CA ALA A 335 15.59 16.60 14.97
C ALA A 335 14.21 16.67 15.65
N VAL A 336 14.14 16.99 16.95
CA VAL A 336 12.94 16.84 17.79
C VAL A 336 11.69 17.49 17.20
N ASN A 337 11.81 18.71 16.67
CA ASN A 337 10.68 19.46 16.11
C ASN A 337 10.21 18.95 14.74
N PHE A 338 10.95 18.01 14.13
CA PHE A 338 10.66 17.44 12.81
C PHE A 338 10.23 15.97 12.88
N ILE A 339 10.37 15.32 14.04
CA ILE A 339 9.91 13.94 14.23
C ILE A 339 8.38 13.91 14.08
N GLU A 340 7.87 12.97 13.27
CA GLU A 340 6.45 12.87 12.99
C GLU A 340 5.66 12.57 14.29
N GLU A 341 4.52 13.23 14.48
CA GLU A 341 3.67 13.06 15.68
C GLU A 341 3.33 11.58 15.98
N ARG A 342 3.21 10.75 14.93
CA ARG A 342 2.95 9.31 15.06
C ARG A 342 4.00 8.54 15.87
N TYR A 343 5.19 9.09 16.07
CA TYR A 343 6.19 8.53 16.98
C TYR A 343 5.76 8.59 18.45
N GLY A 344 4.82 9.46 18.82
CA GLY A 344 4.31 9.58 20.20
C GLY A 344 3.64 8.31 20.75
N SER A 345 3.29 7.35 19.88
CA SER A 345 2.82 6.01 20.27
C SER A 345 3.94 5.01 20.56
N SER A 346 5.20 5.39 20.36
CA SER A 346 6.38 4.54 20.53
C SER A 346 6.97 4.69 21.92
N THR A 347 7.69 3.67 22.38
CA THR A 347 8.55 3.79 23.55
C THR A 347 9.78 4.65 23.21
N LEU A 348 9.82 5.88 23.75
CA LEU A 348 10.98 6.77 23.62
C LEU A 348 12.02 6.46 24.69
N VAL A 349 13.27 6.26 24.26
CA VAL A 349 14.45 6.29 25.15
C VAL A 349 15.17 7.61 24.95
N SER A 350 15.49 8.31 26.04
CA SER A 350 16.15 9.62 26.02
C SER A 350 17.32 9.64 27.00
N ALA A 351 18.46 10.21 26.58
CA ALA A 351 19.69 10.26 27.36
C ALA A 351 20.44 11.58 27.15
N LYS A 352 21.32 11.93 28.10
CA LYS A 352 22.18 13.12 28.01
C LYS A 352 23.51 12.86 27.30
N SER A 353 23.84 11.60 27.06
CA SER A 353 25.05 11.18 26.33
C SER A 353 24.80 9.93 25.49
N ILE A 354 25.62 9.72 24.45
CA ILE A 354 25.57 8.51 23.62
C ILE A 354 25.90 7.25 24.42
N SER A 355 26.81 7.31 25.40
CA SER A 355 27.11 6.18 26.27
C SER A 355 25.89 5.76 27.10
N GLU A 356 25.24 6.73 27.75
CA GLU A 356 24.02 6.47 28.52
C GLU A 356 22.89 5.93 27.61
N LEU A 357 22.76 6.48 26.39
CA LEU A 357 21.80 5.98 25.41
C LEU A 357 22.07 4.51 25.08
N ALA A 358 23.33 4.15 24.82
CA ALA A 358 23.75 2.79 24.51
C ALA A 358 23.38 1.79 25.62
N ASP A 359 23.66 2.17 26.87
CA ASP A 359 23.34 1.35 28.04
C ASP A 359 21.81 1.12 28.17
N LEU A 360 21.01 2.17 27.94
CA LEU A 360 19.55 2.11 28.03
C LEU A 360 18.92 1.24 26.92
N ILE A 361 19.48 1.26 25.71
CA ILE A 361 18.98 0.46 24.58
C ILE A 361 19.62 -0.93 24.47
N GLY A 362 20.59 -1.24 25.35
CA GLY A 362 21.27 -2.54 25.41
C GLY A 362 22.27 -2.78 24.28
N ILE A 363 22.93 -1.72 23.78
CA ILE A 363 24.01 -1.78 22.78
C ILE A 363 25.34 -1.52 23.47
N ASN A 364 26.43 -2.12 22.95
CA ASN A 364 27.77 -1.84 23.46
C ASN A 364 28.12 -0.34 23.33
N SER A 365 28.30 0.33 24.47
CA SER A 365 28.59 1.76 24.53
C SER A 365 29.82 2.17 23.72
N THR A 366 30.93 1.43 23.80
CA THR A 366 32.15 1.73 23.05
C THR A 366 31.92 1.67 21.53
N VAL A 367 31.17 0.69 21.04
CA VAL A 367 30.89 0.54 19.61
C VAL A 367 29.94 1.64 19.11
N LEU A 368 28.88 1.94 19.87
CA LEU A 368 27.93 2.99 19.47
C LEU A 368 28.60 4.37 19.46
N MET A 369 29.41 4.68 20.49
CA MET A 369 30.18 5.91 20.53
C MET A 369 31.11 6.02 19.33
N SER A 370 31.89 4.97 19.01
CA SER A 370 32.76 4.95 17.83
C SER A 370 31.98 5.17 16.53
N THR A 371 30.77 4.63 16.42
CA THR A 371 29.91 4.80 15.24
C THR A 371 29.43 6.25 15.10
N VAL A 372 28.99 6.85 16.21
CA VAL A 372 28.54 8.26 16.22
C VAL A 372 29.71 9.21 15.99
N ASP A 373 30.87 8.95 16.58
CA ASP A 373 32.09 9.76 16.39
C ASP A 373 32.57 9.70 14.93
N GLN A 374 32.58 8.50 14.32
CA GLN A 374 32.91 8.35 12.91
C GLN A 374 31.93 9.10 12.01
N PHE A 375 30.63 9.01 12.27
CA PHE A 375 29.62 9.77 11.54
C PHE A 375 29.81 11.29 11.69
N ASN A 376 30.00 11.76 12.93
CA ASN A 376 30.19 13.17 13.25
C ASN A 376 31.50 13.76 12.70
N SER A 377 32.51 12.93 12.40
CA SER A 377 33.77 13.38 11.80
C SER A 377 33.61 13.88 10.36
N GLU A 378 32.60 13.38 9.64
CA GLU A 378 32.30 13.77 8.25
C GLU A 378 30.99 14.59 8.16
N ALA A 379 30.08 14.46 9.12
CA ALA A 379 28.81 15.19 9.13
C ALA A 379 28.98 16.70 9.40
N GLU A 380 28.07 17.48 8.85
CA GLU A 380 28.08 18.94 8.97
C GLU A 380 27.39 19.42 10.26
N ASP A 381 27.89 20.51 10.86
CA ASP A 381 27.14 21.24 11.89
C ASP A 381 26.18 22.22 11.21
N ALA A 382 24.96 21.75 10.95
CA ALA A 382 23.94 22.49 10.20
C ALA A 382 22.54 22.25 10.79
N GLU A 383 21.55 22.99 10.27
CA GLU A 383 20.13 22.78 10.56
C GLU A 383 19.44 22.07 9.37
N TYR A 384 18.34 21.37 9.65
CA TYR A 384 17.56 20.68 8.61
C TYR A 384 16.88 21.66 7.66
N THR A 385 17.03 21.44 6.36
CA THR A 385 16.35 22.22 5.32
C THR A 385 15.11 21.46 4.84
N PRO A 386 13.89 22.00 5.05
CA PRO A 386 12.66 21.34 4.62
C PRO A 386 12.61 21.07 3.11
N ARG A 387 12.03 19.94 2.69
CA ARG A 387 11.63 19.64 1.30
C ARG A 387 12.74 19.67 0.23
N THR A 388 14.02 19.55 0.60
CA THR A 388 15.12 19.51 -0.38
C THR A 388 16.16 18.44 -0.04
N LEU A 389 16.63 17.72 -1.05
CA LEU A 389 17.88 16.96 -0.97
C LEU A 389 19.03 17.96 -0.89
N ASP A 390 19.69 18.05 0.27
CA ASP A 390 20.64 19.11 0.57
C ASP A 390 22.09 18.77 0.23
N GLY A 391 22.37 17.52 -0.17
CA GLY A 391 23.70 17.03 -0.53
C GLY A 391 24.70 16.97 0.63
N LYS A 392 24.28 17.29 1.86
CA LYS A 392 25.13 17.17 3.05
C LYS A 392 25.38 15.69 3.28
N SER A 393 26.60 15.24 3.05
CA SER A 393 26.91 13.81 2.92
C SER A 393 28.13 13.36 3.72
N THR A 394 28.16 12.06 4.04
CA THR A 394 29.31 11.40 4.67
C THR A 394 29.98 10.42 3.69
N ALA A 395 30.64 10.95 2.67
CA ALA A 395 31.13 10.16 1.52
C ALA A 395 32.28 9.19 1.85
N ASN A 396 33.06 9.44 2.91
CA ASN A 396 34.26 8.66 3.23
C ASN A 396 34.04 7.54 4.27
N ILE A 397 32.79 7.30 4.69
CA ILE A 397 32.44 6.25 5.66
C ILE A 397 31.39 5.33 5.05
N TYR A 398 31.33 4.09 5.54
CA TYR A 398 30.36 3.10 5.08
C TYR A 398 29.38 2.71 6.20
N PRO A 399 28.06 2.66 5.91
CA PRO A 399 27.42 3.20 4.71
C PRO A 399 27.58 4.73 4.63
N SER A 400 27.56 5.30 3.43
CA SER A 400 27.44 6.76 3.31
C SER A 400 26.08 7.22 3.84
N LYS A 401 25.96 8.51 4.13
CA LYS A 401 24.68 9.19 4.19
C LYS A 401 24.66 10.24 3.09
N SER A 402 23.75 10.14 2.12
CA SER A 402 23.80 10.98 0.91
C SER A 402 23.22 12.38 1.10
N ASN A 403 22.27 12.55 2.02
CA ASN A 403 21.64 13.83 2.35
C ASN A 403 21.37 13.93 3.85
N TRP A 404 21.27 15.17 4.34
CA TRP A 404 21.01 15.50 5.74
C TRP A 404 21.99 14.82 6.72
N ALA A 405 23.25 14.68 6.30
CA ALA A 405 24.34 14.25 7.19
C ALA A 405 24.69 15.38 8.18
N ILE A 406 23.84 15.55 9.19
CA ILE A 406 23.96 16.55 10.25
C ILE A 406 24.47 15.85 11.51
N LYS A 407 25.42 16.48 12.21
CA LYS A 407 26.00 15.93 13.45
C LYS A 407 24.95 15.55 14.48
N ILE A 408 25.20 14.43 15.16
CA ILE A 408 24.46 13.94 16.31
C ILE A 408 25.31 14.22 17.54
N ASP A 409 25.25 15.45 18.03
CA ASP A 409 26.13 15.95 19.11
C ASP A 409 25.43 16.86 20.14
N ARG A 410 24.13 17.16 19.96
CA ARG A 410 23.36 18.00 20.90
C ARG A 410 22.34 17.18 21.70
N PRO A 411 22.51 17.03 23.04
CA PRO A 411 21.54 16.33 23.86
C PRO A 411 20.20 17.10 23.97
N PRO A 412 19.08 16.41 24.25
CA PRO A 412 18.98 14.98 24.53
C PRO A 412 19.15 14.14 23.25
N PHE A 413 19.79 12.98 23.42
CA PHE A 413 19.83 11.96 22.39
C PHE A 413 18.62 11.04 22.56
N LEU A 414 17.92 10.76 21.47
CA LEU A 414 16.69 9.98 21.45
C LEU A 414 16.92 8.69 20.68
N ALA A 415 16.34 7.59 21.14
CA ALA A 415 16.29 6.34 20.42
C ALA A 415 14.88 5.77 20.35
N TYR A 416 14.51 5.30 19.17
CA TYR A 416 13.28 4.54 18.92
C TYR A 416 13.64 3.17 18.38
N ALA A 417 13.14 2.11 19.03
CA ALA A 417 13.31 0.75 18.57
C ALA A 417 12.35 0.48 17.40
N VAL A 418 12.88 -0.05 16.30
CA VAL A 418 12.10 -0.28 15.07
C VAL A 418 12.30 -1.68 14.50
N THR A 419 11.29 -2.14 13.76
CA THR A 419 11.32 -3.34 12.92
C THR A 419 10.79 -2.99 11.53
N GLY A 420 11.03 -3.86 10.55
CA GLY A 420 10.35 -3.78 9.26
C GLY A 420 8.95 -4.42 9.29
N SER A 421 8.10 -3.96 8.39
CA SER A 421 6.76 -4.50 8.14
C SER A 421 6.55 -4.75 6.65
N ILE A 422 5.50 -5.51 6.33
CA ILE A 422 4.96 -5.70 4.99
C ILE A 422 3.52 -5.19 4.94
N THR A 423 3.14 -4.52 3.85
CA THR A 423 1.77 -4.02 3.62
C THR A 423 1.10 -4.73 2.46
N TYR A 424 1.78 -4.91 1.33
CA TYR A 424 1.23 -5.58 0.16
C TYR A 424 2.31 -6.11 -0.80
N THR A 425 1.95 -7.01 -1.70
CA THR A 425 2.87 -7.68 -2.64
C THR A 425 2.77 -7.15 -4.07
N TYR A 426 3.86 -7.21 -4.84
CA TYR A 426 3.92 -6.65 -6.20
C TYR A 426 3.65 -7.67 -7.31
N GLY A 427 4.02 -8.94 -7.09
CA GLY A 427 3.72 -10.02 -8.03
C GLY A 427 2.27 -10.46 -7.94
N GLY A 428 1.68 -10.80 -9.07
CA GLY A 428 0.28 -11.19 -9.13
C GLY A 428 -0.13 -11.83 -10.45
N LEU A 429 -1.42 -11.77 -10.75
CA LEU A 429 -2.00 -12.29 -11.99
C LEU A 429 -1.72 -11.34 -13.16
N LYS A 430 -1.47 -11.90 -14.33
CA LYS A 430 -1.41 -11.14 -15.58
C LYS A 430 -2.83 -10.78 -16.01
N ILE A 431 -3.03 -9.51 -16.34
CA ILE A 431 -4.26 -9.01 -16.95
C ILE A 431 -3.94 -8.22 -18.21
N ASP A 432 -4.92 -8.06 -19.08
CA ASP A 432 -4.86 -7.10 -20.18
C ASP A 432 -5.46 -5.73 -19.80
N GLU A 433 -5.53 -4.82 -20.77
CA GLU A 433 -6.05 -3.47 -20.58
C GLU A 433 -7.53 -3.41 -20.19
N ASN A 434 -8.28 -4.51 -20.33
CA ASN A 434 -9.68 -4.66 -19.94
C ASN A 434 -9.86 -5.44 -18.62
N ALA A 435 -8.77 -5.64 -17.88
CA ALA A 435 -8.74 -6.40 -16.63
C ALA A 435 -9.08 -7.88 -16.74
N ARG A 436 -9.04 -8.47 -17.94
CA ARG A 436 -9.27 -9.91 -18.14
C ARG A 436 -8.01 -10.66 -17.71
N VAL A 437 -8.16 -11.70 -16.91
CA VAL A 437 -7.02 -12.55 -16.51
C VAL A 437 -6.57 -13.37 -17.71
N LEU A 438 -5.28 -13.34 -18.00
CA LEU A 438 -4.67 -14.10 -19.09
C LEU A 438 -4.18 -15.46 -18.60
N ASP A 439 -4.26 -16.48 -19.46
CA ASP A 439 -3.64 -17.78 -19.25
C ASP A 439 -2.16 -17.79 -19.68
N THR A 440 -1.51 -18.94 -19.54
CA THR A 440 -0.08 -19.11 -19.87
C THR A 440 0.24 -19.03 -21.36
N GLU A 441 -0.77 -18.93 -22.22
CA GLU A 441 -0.66 -18.72 -23.68
C GLU A 441 -1.09 -17.29 -24.07
N ASP A 442 -1.23 -16.40 -23.10
CA ASP A 442 -1.67 -15.00 -23.24
C ASP A 442 -3.10 -14.84 -23.78
N ASN A 443 -3.93 -15.89 -23.67
CA ASN A 443 -5.35 -15.81 -24.01
C ASN A 443 -6.18 -15.42 -22.79
N PRO A 444 -7.22 -14.57 -22.94
CA PRO A 444 -8.14 -14.28 -21.85
C PRO A 444 -8.90 -15.54 -21.39
N ILE A 445 -8.87 -15.81 -20.07
CA ILE A 445 -9.75 -16.80 -19.46
C ILE A 445 -11.16 -16.19 -19.42
N THR A 446 -12.05 -16.70 -20.27
CA THR A 446 -13.40 -16.13 -20.44
C THR A 446 -14.16 -16.14 -19.11
N GLY A 447 -14.65 -14.96 -18.71
CA GLY A 447 -15.36 -14.77 -17.45
C GLY A 447 -14.46 -14.54 -16.23
N LEU A 448 -13.14 -14.52 -16.35
CA LEU A 448 -12.24 -14.22 -15.23
C LEU A 448 -11.58 -12.86 -15.36
N TYR A 449 -11.74 -12.04 -14.32
CA TYR A 449 -11.17 -10.70 -14.22
C TYR A 449 -10.42 -10.53 -12.90
N ALA A 450 -9.50 -9.57 -12.84
CA ALA A 450 -8.77 -9.26 -11.62
C ALA A 450 -8.51 -7.77 -11.45
N SER A 451 -8.49 -7.30 -10.20
CA SER A 451 -8.20 -5.90 -9.87
C SER A 451 -7.59 -5.74 -8.48
N GLY A 452 -6.84 -4.65 -8.30
CA GLY A 452 -6.16 -4.32 -7.04
C GLY A 452 -4.87 -5.09 -6.88
N GLU A 453 -4.46 -5.31 -5.63
CA GLU A 453 -3.16 -5.89 -5.26
C GLU A 453 -2.90 -7.29 -5.85
N ILE A 454 -3.95 -8.05 -6.20
CA ILE A 454 -3.80 -9.38 -6.81
C ILE A 454 -3.21 -9.31 -8.23
N VAL A 455 -3.19 -8.13 -8.87
CA VAL A 455 -2.68 -7.91 -10.23
C VAL A 455 -1.19 -7.61 -10.18
N GLY A 456 -0.41 -8.33 -10.99
CA GLY A 456 1.01 -8.07 -11.18
C GLY A 456 1.28 -7.11 -12.34
N GLY A 457 2.43 -6.43 -12.30
CA GLY A 457 2.91 -5.57 -13.39
C GLY A 457 2.82 -4.07 -13.13
N ILE A 458 2.11 -3.62 -12.08
CA ILE A 458 2.00 -2.18 -11.77
C ILE A 458 3.24 -1.65 -11.04
N PHE A 459 3.69 -2.35 -10.00
CA PHE A 459 4.81 -1.93 -9.15
C PHE A 459 5.96 -2.94 -9.20
N TYR A 460 7.19 -2.44 -9.13
CA TYR A 460 8.43 -3.19 -9.09
C TYR A 460 9.43 -2.42 -8.23
N HIS A 461 10.21 -3.10 -7.40
CA HIS A 461 11.26 -2.58 -6.49
C HIS A 461 10.77 -1.62 -5.41
N ASN A 462 9.87 -0.70 -5.76
CA ASN A 462 9.20 0.25 -4.91
C ASN A 462 7.77 0.49 -5.42
N SER A 463 7.01 1.27 -4.68
CA SER A 463 5.65 1.64 -5.03
C SER A 463 5.47 3.15 -5.06
N LEU A 464 4.64 3.63 -5.98
CA LEU A 464 4.29 5.02 -6.05
C LEU A 464 3.19 5.36 -5.02
N ARG A 465 3.47 6.30 -4.11
CA ARG A 465 2.52 6.71 -3.07
C ARG A 465 1.18 7.12 -3.68
N ALA A 466 0.08 6.65 -3.08
CA ALA A 466 -1.30 6.91 -3.47
C ALA A 466 -1.70 6.37 -4.87
N ALA A 467 -0.82 5.68 -5.60
CA ALA A 467 -1.18 4.98 -6.82
C ALA A 467 -1.85 3.61 -6.55
N GLY A 468 -1.57 2.99 -5.40
CA GLY A 468 -2.17 1.70 -4.96
C GLY A 468 -3.70 1.67 -4.98
N LEU A 469 -4.32 2.64 -4.29
CA LEU A 469 -5.79 2.74 -4.31
C LEU A 469 -6.30 3.17 -5.68
N MET A 470 -5.57 4.02 -6.41
CA MET A 470 -5.95 4.47 -7.73
C MET A 470 -6.04 3.31 -8.74
N HIS A 471 -4.99 2.49 -8.88
CA HIS A 471 -5.05 1.38 -9.84
C HIS A 471 -6.14 0.37 -9.45
N GLY A 472 -6.32 0.11 -8.15
CA GLY A 472 -7.42 -0.73 -7.66
C GLY A 472 -8.80 -0.18 -8.04
N SER A 473 -9.02 1.13 -7.95
CA SER A 473 -10.28 1.75 -8.37
C SER A 473 -10.46 1.75 -9.89
N VAL A 474 -9.42 2.06 -10.66
CA VAL A 474 -9.47 2.08 -12.14
C VAL A 474 -9.80 0.68 -12.67
N PHE A 475 -8.96 -0.31 -12.33
CA PHE A 475 -9.18 -1.67 -12.79
C PHE A 475 -10.41 -2.30 -12.12
N GLY A 476 -10.81 -1.84 -10.92
CA GLY A 476 -12.04 -2.29 -10.27
C GLY A 476 -13.25 -1.89 -11.09
N LYS A 477 -13.38 -0.59 -11.40
CA LYS A 477 -14.44 -0.06 -12.27
C LYS A 477 -14.45 -0.77 -13.63
N LEU A 478 -13.28 -0.97 -14.23
CA LEU A 478 -13.16 -1.60 -15.55
C LEU A 478 -13.52 -3.09 -15.53
N ALA A 479 -12.96 -3.87 -14.60
CA ALA A 479 -13.28 -5.28 -14.42
C ALA A 479 -14.77 -5.49 -14.18
N GLY A 480 -15.37 -4.67 -13.31
CA GLY A 480 -16.81 -4.72 -13.05
C GLY A 480 -17.65 -4.46 -14.30
N HIS A 481 -17.33 -3.39 -15.04
CA HIS A 481 -18.05 -3.04 -16.27
C HIS A 481 -17.96 -4.14 -17.34
N HIS A 482 -16.75 -4.67 -17.61
CA HIS A 482 -16.57 -5.74 -18.59
C HIS A 482 -17.22 -7.06 -18.14
N ALA A 483 -17.08 -7.43 -16.86
CA ALA A 483 -17.73 -8.61 -16.31
C ALA A 483 -19.26 -8.53 -16.40
N GLY A 484 -19.82 -7.34 -16.16
CA GLY A 484 -21.25 -7.09 -16.26
C GLY A 484 -21.77 -7.06 -17.70
N THR A 485 -21.04 -6.46 -18.65
CA THR A 485 -21.49 -6.39 -20.06
C THR A 485 -21.43 -7.73 -20.79
N LEU A 486 -20.54 -8.65 -20.41
CA LEU A 486 -20.50 -10.02 -20.93
C LEU A 486 -21.87 -10.73 -20.81
N THR A 487 -22.71 -10.28 -19.87
CA THR A 487 -24.04 -10.87 -19.59
C THR A 487 -25.12 -10.39 -20.56
N THR A 488 -24.93 -9.22 -21.17
CA THR A 488 -25.91 -8.59 -22.08
C THR A 488 -25.78 -9.03 -23.54
N GLN A 489 -24.64 -9.59 -23.95
CA GLN A 489 -24.37 -9.97 -25.34
C GLN A 489 -24.82 -11.40 -25.70
N ALA A 490 -25.40 -12.15 -24.77
CA ALA A 490 -25.82 -13.54 -24.96
C ALA A 490 -27.34 -13.74 -25.09
N HIS A 491 -28.10 -12.68 -25.46
CA HIS A 491 -29.54 -12.74 -25.69
C HIS A 491 -29.93 -12.59 -27.15
#